data_AF-S8CEA6-F1
#
_entry.id   AF-S8CEA6-F1
#
_cell.length_a   1.000
_cell.length_b   1.000
_cell.length_c   1.000
_cell.angle_alpha   90.00
_cell.angle_beta   90.00
_cell.angle_gamma   90.00
#
_symmetry.space_group_name_H-M   'P 1'
#
loop_
_entity.id
_entity.type
_entity.pdbx_description
1 polymer ?
#
loop_
_entity_poly.entity_id
_entity_poly.type
_entity_poly.pdbx_seq_one_letter_code
_entity_poly.pdbx_strand_id
1 'polypeptide(L)'
;DSEKSVAETEALPKTVVRRLVKEKLSQLSRDSEISVLRDSLLAFSESARVFIHYLSATAHDICKDSRRQIINAEDVFKALEDIDFPEFIGPLRTALEDFRRKNTSKKKGATASSSKAKESASKRRKVSPSE
;
A
#
# COMPACT_ATOMS: atom_id res chain seq x y z
N ASP A 1 25.32 -11.91 16.10
CA ASP A 1 24.10 -12.66 15.73
C ASP A 1 22.80 -11.85 15.61
N SER A 2 22.46 -10.91 16.50
CA SER A 2 21.17 -10.19 16.43
C SER A 2 20.90 -9.39 15.14
N GLU A 3 21.93 -8.88 14.49
CA GLU A 3 21.77 -8.08 13.25
C GLU A 3 21.31 -8.96 12.06
N LYS A 4 21.75 -10.22 12.04
CA LYS A 4 21.38 -11.18 10.99
C LYS A 4 19.95 -11.67 11.16
N SER A 5 19.47 -11.82 12.41
CA SER A 5 18.09 -12.25 12.69
C SER A 5 17.05 -11.19 12.36
N VAL A 6 17.35 -9.90 12.53
CA VAL A 6 16.42 -8.80 12.18
C VAL A 6 16.31 -8.64 10.66
N ALA A 7 17.43 -8.82 9.94
CA ALA A 7 17.44 -8.74 8.49
C ALA A 7 16.55 -9.80 7.81
N GLU A 8 16.49 -11.01 8.37
CA GLU A 8 15.65 -12.08 7.83
C GLU A 8 14.15 -11.83 8.04
N THR A 9 13.74 -11.17 9.13
CA THR A 9 12.33 -10.84 9.39
C THR A 9 11.78 -9.69 8.57
N GLU A 10 12.65 -8.80 8.08
CA GLU A 10 12.27 -7.64 7.25
C GLU A 10 12.38 -7.91 5.74
N ALA A 11 12.80 -9.12 5.35
CA ALA A 11 13.02 -9.46 3.95
C ALA A 11 11.71 -9.72 3.20
N LEU A 12 11.53 -9.05 2.06
CA LEU A 12 10.44 -9.34 1.13
C LEU A 12 10.56 -10.78 0.59
N PRO A 13 9.43 -11.46 0.32
CA PRO A 13 9.46 -12.80 -0.26
C PRO A 13 10.29 -12.83 -1.55
N LYS A 14 11.39 -13.59 -1.54
CA LYS A 14 12.35 -13.68 -2.66
C LYS A 14 11.69 -14.11 -3.97
N THR A 15 10.61 -14.90 -3.89
CA THR A 15 9.80 -15.32 -5.04
C THR A 15 9.10 -14.14 -5.72
N VAL A 16 8.56 -13.21 -4.94
CA VAL A 16 7.89 -12.01 -5.45
C VAL A 16 8.89 -11.07 -6.09
N VAL A 17 10.03 -10.83 -5.42
CA VAL A 17 11.12 -10.01 -5.97
C VAL A 17 11.63 -10.59 -7.29
N ARG A 18 11.92 -11.90 -7.32
CA ARG A 18 12.36 -12.59 -8.55
C ARG A 18 11.38 -12.44 -9.70
N ARG A 19 10.08 -12.65 -9.44
CA ARG A 19 9.04 -12.53 -10.46
C ARG A 19 8.99 -11.12 -11.04
N LEU A 20 9.01 -10.10 -10.17
CA LEU A 20 8.97 -8.70 -10.57
C LEU A 20 10.19 -8.31 -11.42
N VAL A 21 11.40 -8.69 -10.99
CA VAL A 21 12.64 -8.39 -11.73
C VAL A 21 12.61 -9.05 -13.11
N LYS A 22 12.29 -10.35 -13.20
CA LYS A 22 12.20 -11.04 -14.49
C LYS A 22 11.15 -10.42 -15.41
N GLU A 23 9.97 -10.13 -14.88
CA GLU A 23 8.89 -9.50 -15.65
C GLU A 23 9.34 -8.15 -16.25
N LYS A 24 10.01 -7.31 -15.46
CA LYS A 24 10.52 -6.02 -15.93
C LYS A 24 11.66 -6.18 -16.92
N LEU A 25 12.58 -7.12 -16.71
CA LEU A 25 13.64 -7.39 -17.69
C LEU A 25 13.06 -7.86 -19.03
N SER A 26 12.10 -8.78 -19.04
CA SER A 26 11.43 -9.23 -20.26
C SER A 26 10.66 -8.12 -20.99
N GLN A 27 10.13 -7.13 -20.27
CA GLN A 27 9.50 -5.94 -20.88
C GLN A 27 10.53 -5.02 -21.55
N LEU A 28 11.75 -4.95 -21.00
CA LEU A 28 12.84 -4.10 -21.48
C LEU A 28 13.63 -4.76 -22.61
N SER A 29 13.83 -6.08 -22.57
CA SER A 29 14.55 -6.85 -23.59
C SER A 29 13.58 -7.55 -24.54
N ARG A 30 13.26 -6.88 -25.66
CA ARG A 30 12.35 -7.44 -26.69
C ARG A 30 12.91 -8.68 -27.39
N ASP A 31 14.24 -8.77 -27.48
CA ASP A 31 14.91 -9.71 -28.38
C ASP A 31 15.78 -10.75 -27.65
N SER A 32 15.82 -10.74 -26.31
CA SER A 32 16.70 -11.61 -25.53
C SER A 32 16.14 -11.94 -24.15
N GLU A 33 16.27 -13.19 -23.74
CA GLU A 33 15.99 -13.62 -22.36
C GLU A 33 17.18 -13.27 -21.46
N ILE A 34 16.99 -12.30 -20.55
CA ILE A 34 18.01 -11.93 -19.58
C ILE A 34 17.98 -12.91 -18.42
N SER A 35 19.08 -13.65 -18.25
CA SER A 35 19.28 -14.48 -17.06
C SER A 35 19.62 -13.62 -15.83
N VAL A 36 18.94 -13.87 -14.72
CA VAL A 36 19.16 -13.14 -13.47
C VAL A 36 19.97 -14.02 -12.52
N LEU A 37 21.18 -13.56 -12.19
CA LEU A 37 22.08 -14.26 -11.27
C LEU A 37 21.54 -14.20 -9.84
N ARG A 38 21.97 -15.17 -9.01
CA ARG A 38 21.56 -15.27 -7.60
C ARG A 38 21.90 -14.01 -6.81
N ASP A 39 23.09 -13.48 -7.01
CA ASP A 39 23.58 -12.30 -6.26
C ASP A 39 22.86 -11.03 -6.70
N SER A 40 22.47 -10.93 -7.98
CA SER A 40 21.62 -9.83 -8.47
C SER A 40 20.27 -9.84 -7.77
N LEU A 41 19.65 -11.02 -7.58
CA LEU A 41 18.39 -11.13 -6.85
C LEU A 41 18.54 -10.74 -5.37
N LEU A 42 19.66 -11.11 -4.74
CA LEU A 42 19.96 -10.68 -3.38
C LEU A 42 20.08 -9.14 -3.31
N ALA A 43 20.82 -8.54 -4.25
CA ALA A 43 20.94 -7.10 -4.33
C ALA A 43 19.59 -6.40 -4.48
N PHE A 44 18.70 -6.89 -5.36
CA PHE A 44 17.34 -6.33 -5.47
C PHE A 44 16.53 -6.46 -4.18
N SER A 45 16.63 -7.60 -3.48
CA SER A 45 15.95 -7.81 -2.19
C SER A 45 16.43 -6.82 -1.13
N GLU A 46 17.75 -6.64 -0.99
CA GLU A 46 18.32 -5.70 -0.02
C GLU A 46 18.04 -4.24 -0.41
N SER A 47 18.18 -3.88 -1.69
CA SER A 47 17.86 -2.54 -2.19
C SER A 47 16.40 -2.18 -1.97
N ALA A 48 15.46 -3.12 -2.17
CA ALA A 48 14.05 -2.88 -1.90
C ALA A 48 13.77 -2.61 -0.41
N ARG A 49 14.45 -3.33 0.49
CA ARG A 49 14.36 -3.10 1.94
C ARG A 49 14.91 -1.73 2.32
N VAL A 50 16.10 -1.38 1.82
CA VAL A 50 16.72 -0.08 2.06
C VAL A 50 15.84 1.05 1.51
N PHE A 51 15.25 0.87 0.32
CA PHE A 51 14.34 1.84 -0.27
C PHE A 51 13.10 2.09 0.61
N ILE A 52 12.46 1.04 1.13
CA ILE A 52 11.30 1.17 2.02
C ILE A 52 11.67 1.96 3.28
N HIS A 53 12.80 1.63 3.91
CA HIS A 53 13.27 2.32 5.10
C HIS A 53 13.62 3.78 4.83
N TYR A 54 14.33 4.04 3.72
CA TYR A 54 14.72 5.38 3.34
C TYR A 54 13.51 6.27 3.06
N LEU A 55 12.57 5.80 2.24
CA LEU A 55 11.32 6.52 1.95
C LEU A 55 10.50 6.77 3.22
N SER A 56 10.43 5.78 4.12
CA SER A 56 9.69 5.89 5.38
C SER A 56 10.32 6.92 6.32
N ALA A 57 11.65 6.95 6.42
CA ALA A 57 12.39 7.91 7.23
C ALA A 57 12.21 9.34 6.69
N THR A 58 12.35 9.56 5.39
CA THR A 58 12.15 10.87 4.77
C THR A 58 10.70 11.36 4.95
N ALA A 59 9.71 10.50 4.72
CA ALA A 59 8.30 10.86 4.93
C ALA A 59 7.99 11.12 6.41
N HIS A 60 8.64 10.41 7.32
CA HIS A 60 8.53 10.65 8.76
C HIS A 60 9.08 12.03 9.13
N ASP A 61 10.24 12.42 8.60
CA ASP A 61 10.86 13.72 8.89
C ASP A 61 9.99 14.87 8.39
N ILE A 62 9.43 14.76 7.17
CA ILE A 62 8.46 15.74 6.64
C ILE A 62 7.20 15.84 7.50
N CYS A 63 6.68 14.71 7.98
CA CYS A 63 5.55 14.65 8.89
C CYS A 63 5.85 15.34 10.23
N LYS A 64 7.05 15.09 10.77
CA LYS A 64 7.53 15.66 12.03
C LYS A 64 7.76 17.16 11.93
N ASP A 65 8.33 17.64 10.83
CA ASP A 65 8.51 19.07 10.54
C ASP A 65 7.15 19.78 10.43
N SER A 66 6.13 19.08 9.95
CA SER A 66 4.73 19.53 9.96
C SER A 66 4.05 19.43 11.34
N ARG A 67 4.78 19.09 12.41
CA ARG A 67 4.28 18.83 13.78
C ARG A 67 3.19 17.77 13.87
N ARG A 68 3.16 16.81 12.94
CA ARG A 68 2.21 15.67 12.96
C ARG A 68 2.91 14.43 13.49
N GLN A 69 2.10 13.49 13.99
CA GLN A 69 2.55 12.18 14.47
C GLN A 69 2.13 11.03 13.52
N ILE A 70 1.27 11.34 12.54
CA ILE A 70 0.73 10.36 11.59
C ILE A 70 1.13 10.80 10.19
N ILE A 71 1.95 9.97 9.55
CA ILE A 71 2.35 10.12 8.15
C ILE A 71 1.10 10.01 7.28
N ASN A 72 0.91 10.97 6.38
CA ASN A 72 -0.16 10.97 5.39
C ASN A 72 0.40 10.78 3.97
N ALA A 73 -0.49 10.71 2.98
CA ALA A 73 -0.08 10.49 1.59
C ALA A 73 0.79 11.63 1.02
N GLU A 74 0.57 12.87 1.47
CA GLU A 74 1.31 14.02 0.98
C GLU A 74 2.76 14.02 1.46
N ASP A 75 3.01 13.52 2.68
CA ASP A 75 4.38 13.32 3.18
C ASP A 75 5.15 12.34 2.30
N VAL A 76 4.50 11.26 1.87
CA VAL A 76 5.11 10.26 0.98
C VAL A 76 5.36 10.84 -0.42
N PHE A 77 4.45 11.67 -0.95
CA PHE A 77 4.67 12.32 -2.24
C PHE A 77 5.84 13.30 -2.20
N LYS A 78 5.92 14.13 -1.17
CA LYS A 78 7.07 15.03 -0.97
C LYS A 78 8.36 14.27 -0.75
N ALA A 79 8.32 13.21 0.04
CA ALA A 79 9.49 12.36 0.24
C ALA A 79 10.02 11.80 -1.09
N LEU A 80 9.13 11.36 -2.00
CA LEU A 80 9.52 10.91 -3.34
C LEU A 80 10.16 12.01 -4.20
N GLU A 81 9.77 13.27 -4.03
CA GLU A 81 10.45 14.42 -4.65
C GLU A 81 11.85 14.60 -4.04
N ASP A 82 11.95 14.57 -2.71
CA ASP A 82 13.21 14.79 -1.97
C ASP A 82 14.24 13.67 -2.19
N ILE A 83 13.79 12.44 -2.44
CA ILE A 83 14.68 11.29 -2.71
C ILE A 83 14.94 11.06 -4.20
N ASP A 84 14.62 12.03 -5.07
CA ASP A 84 14.87 12.01 -6.52
C ASP A 84 14.13 10.89 -7.28
N PHE A 85 12.91 10.54 -6.86
CA PHE A 85 12.00 9.62 -7.59
C PHE A 85 10.65 10.26 -7.96
N PRO A 86 10.61 11.46 -8.58
CA PRO A 86 9.36 12.15 -8.90
C PRO A 86 8.49 11.37 -9.90
N GLU A 87 9.07 10.50 -10.73
CA GLU A 87 8.34 9.67 -11.70
C GLU A 87 7.35 8.70 -11.05
N PHE A 88 7.51 8.39 -9.76
CA PHE A 88 6.58 7.52 -9.03
C PHE A 88 5.32 8.24 -8.55
N ILE A 89 5.32 9.57 -8.49
CA ILE A 89 4.21 10.36 -7.91
C ILE A 89 2.94 10.21 -8.73
N GLY A 90 3.03 10.36 -10.05
CA GLY A 90 1.88 10.22 -10.96
C GLY A 90 1.17 8.87 -10.81
N PRO A 91 1.88 7.74 -11.04
CA PRO A 91 1.33 6.40 -10.85
C PRO A 91 0.77 6.16 -9.44
N LEU A 92 1.44 6.67 -8.40
CA LEU A 92 1.01 6.48 -7.01
C LEU A 92 -0.25 7.28 -6.67
N ARG A 93 -0.42 8.50 -7.20
CA ARG A 93 -1.66 9.28 -7.07
C ARG A 93 -2.84 8.57 -7.71
N THR A 94 -2.67 8.03 -8.92
CA THR A 94 -3.71 7.21 -9.58
C THR A 94 -4.08 5.99 -8.75
N ALA A 95 -3.10 5.26 -8.21
CA ALA A 95 -3.36 4.10 -7.36
C ALA A 95 -4.12 4.47 -6.07
N LEU A 96 -3.80 5.62 -5.47
CA LEU A 96 -4.47 6.14 -4.28
C LEU A 96 -5.94 6.50 -4.54
N GLU A 97 -6.23 7.14 -5.67
CA GLU A 97 -7.60 7.47 -6.09
C GLU A 97 -8.43 6.20 -6.33
N ASP A 98 -7.85 5.22 -7.01
CA ASP A 98 -8.45 3.90 -7.24
C ASP A 98 -8.77 3.18 -5.92
N PHE A 99 -7.86 3.22 -4.96
CA PHE A 99 -8.05 2.66 -3.63
C PHE A 99 -9.20 3.36 -2.89
N ARG A 100 -9.24 4.70 -2.91
CA ARG A 100 -10.30 5.49 -2.28
C ARG A 100 -11.66 5.18 -2.90
N ARG A 101 -11.76 5.10 -4.22
CA ARG A 101 -12.98 4.74 -4.96
C ARG A 101 -13.48 3.34 -4.57
N LYS A 102 -12.60 2.35 -4.50
CA LYS A 102 -12.98 0.98 -4.10
C LYS A 102 -13.47 0.92 -2.65
N ASN A 103 -12.89 1.70 -1.75
CA ASN A 103 -13.27 1.72 -0.34
C ASN A 103 -14.59 2.46 -0.07
N THR A 104 -14.92 3.51 -0.82
CA THR A 104 -16.23 4.17 -0.71
C THR A 104 -17.36 3.28 -1.21
N SER A 105 -17.13 2.49 -2.27
CA SER A 105 -18.09 1.49 -2.78
C SER A 105 -18.39 0.38 -1.78
N LYS A 106 -17.37 -0.10 -1.03
CA LYS A 106 -17.55 -1.09 0.04
C LYS A 106 -18.35 -0.55 1.24
N LYS A 107 -18.14 0.73 1.63
CA LYS A 107 -18.91 1.37 2.70
C LYS A 107 -20.41 1.50 2.35
N LYS A 108 -20.74 1.78 1.09
CA LYS A 108 -22.15 1.84 0.63
C LYS A 108 -22.88 0.48 0.71
N GLY A 109 -22.16 -0.63 0.54
CA GLY A 109 -22.71 -1.99 0.68
C GLY A 109 -23.02 -2.39 2.13
N ALA A 110 -22.23 -1.92 3.11
CA ALA A 110 -22.44 -2.21 4.53
C ALA A 110 -23.59 -1.39 5.15
N THR A 111 -23.84 -0.18 4.64
CA THR A 111 -24.96 0.67 5.12
C THR A 111 -26.33 0.25 4.57
N ALA A 112 -26.37 -0.51 3.46
CA ALA A 112 -27.61 -1.01 2.88
C ALA A 112 -28.17 -2.26 3.62
N SER A 113 -27.32 -3.03 4.30
CA SER A 113 -27.76 -4.18 5.11
C SER A 113 -28.21 -3.77 6.53
N SER A 114 -27.74 -2.63 7.06
CA SER A 114 -28.20 -2.12 8.36
C SER A 114 -29.50 -1.30 8.30
N SER A 115 -29.87 -0.77 7.14
CA SER A 115 -31.12 0.01 6.97
C SER A 115 -32.35 -0.88 6.80
N LYS A 116 -32.25 -2.07 6.20
CA LYS A 116 -33.36 -3.04 6.11
C LYS A 116 -33.73 -3.70 7.45
N ALA A 117 -32.82 -3.72 8.43
CA ALA A 117 -33.09 -4.31 9.75
C ALA A 117 -33.79 -3.34 10.72
N LYS A 118 -33.70 -2.01 10.52
CA LYS A 118 -34.36 -1.02 11.39
C LYS A 118 -35.81 -0.71 10.98
N GLU A 119 -36.19 -0.94 9.74
CA GLU A 119 -37.55 -0.63 9.27
C GLU A 119 -38.59 -1.69 9.68
N SER A 120 -38.19 -2.95 9.82
CA SER A 120 -39.09 -4.04 10.21
C SER A 120 -39.42 -4.11 11.71
N ALA A 121 -38.61 -3.48 12.57
CA ALA A 121 -38.86 -3.44 14.03
C ALA A 121 -39.84 -2.34 14.45
N SER A 122 -39.94 -1.22 13.70
CA SER A 122 -40.79 -0.09 14.09
C SER A 122 -42.27 -0.25 13.69
N LYS A 123 -42.61 -1.23 12.84
CA LYS A 123 -44.00 -1.45 12.38
C LYS A 123 -44.78 -2.48 13.21
N ARG A 124 -44.14 -3.24 14.12
CA ARG A 124 -44.80 -4.27 14.96
C ARG A 124 -45.24 -3.81 16.36
N ARG A 125 -45.00 -2.57 16.79
CA ARG A 125 -45.36 -2.08 18.14
C ARG A 125 -46.61 -1.16 18.21
N LYS A 126 -47.41 -1.03 17.14
CA LYS A 126 -48.56 -0.10 17.10
C LYS A 126 -49.95 -0.72 16.89
N VAL A 127 -50.13 -2.02 17.12
CA VAL A 127 -51.45 -2.69 17.14
C VAL A 127 -51.30 -3.82 18.17
N SER A 128 -51.89 -3.89 19.35
CA SER A 128 -53.17 -3.47 19.96
C SER A 128 -53.03 -3.56 21.52
N PRO A 129 -54.07 -3.61 22.38
CA PRO A 129 -55.45 -3.10 22.35
C PRO A 129 -55.79 -2.24 23.60
N SER A 130 -56.82 -1.39 23.51
CA SER A 130 -57.57 -0.99 24.72
C SER A 130 -58.97 -0.54 24.34
N GLU A 131 -59.93 -1.29 24.91
CA GLU A 131 -61.40 -1.15 24.98
C GLU A 131 -62.23 -1.51 23.74
#